data_AF-A0A8B6ILR1-F1
#
_entry.id   AF-A0A8B6ILR1-F1
#
_cell.length_a   1.000
_cell.length_b   1.000
_cell.length_c   1.000
_cell.angle_alpha   90.00
_cell.angle_beta   90.00
_cell.angle_gamma   90.00
#
_symmetry.space_group_name_H-M   'P 1'
#
loop_
_entity.id
_entity.type
_entity.pdbx_description
1 polymer ?
#
loop_
_entity_poly.entity_id
_entity_poly.type
_entity_poly.pdbx_seq_one_letter_code
_entity_poly.pdbx_strand_id
1 'polypeptide(L)'
;MLEGTFTENGVNYPAGWYLRSPDGSSHQPSSRDGTTIFVKLRQMSADELQPVRINTQEAANWHGQPQRQVCPLFSGTSETVLLQKIAPGERIFCAPLVGGAEILLLQGELHAPEGCYGAGSWMRFPPGDMPALMATASGALFYLKTGHLSPTTLSGATL
;
A
#
# COMPACT_ATOMS: atom_id res chain seq x y z
N MET A 1 8.02 1.31 6.07
CA MET A 1 8.39 2.21 7.19
C MET A 1 7.93 3.61 6.85
N LEU A 2 7.16 4.22 7.74
CA LEU A 2 6.67 5.59 7.59
C LEU A 2 7.70 6.59 8.12
N GLU A 3 8.32 6.28 9.25
CA GLU A 3 9.31 7.14 9.91
C GLU A 3 10.37 6.29 10.64
N GLY A 4 11.55 6.86 10.88
CA GLY A 4 12.62 6.23 11.64
C GLY A 4 13.26 5.04 10.92
N THR A 5 13.86 4.14 11.69
CA THR A 5 14.56 2.95 11.15
C THR A 5 14.09 1.68 11.82
N PHE A 6 13.59 0.74 11.01
CA PHE A 6 13.25 -0.60 11.45
C PHE A 6 14.43 -1.54 11.20
N THR A 7 14.76 -2.40 12.16
CA THR A 7 15.85 -3.37 12.03
C THR A 7 15.27 -4.79 12.04
N GLU A 8 15.59 -5.59 11.03
CA GLU A 8 15.21 -7.00 10.93
C GLU A 8 16.48 -7.84 10.85
N ASN A 9 16.70 -8.75 11.81
CA ASN A 9 17.85 -9.65 11.82
C ASN A 9 19.21 -8.91 11.69
N GLY A 10 19.31 -7.74 12.32
CA GLY A 10 20.50 -6.87 12.27
C GLY A 10 20.61 -5.97 11.03
N VAL A 11 19.70 -6.09 10.06
CA VAL A 11 19.67 -5.24 8.86
C VAL A 11 18.74 -4.05 9.07
N ASN A 12 19.24 -2.84 8.79
CA ASN A 12 18.50 -1.60 8.95
C ASN A 12 17.72 -1.21 7.70
N TYR A 13 16.47 -0.80 7.92
CA TYR A 13 15.54 -0.33 6.90
C TYR A 13 14.94 1.01 7.33
N PRO A 14 15.51 2.14 6.86
CA PRO A 14 14.99 3.48 7.12
C PRO A 14 13.58 3.72 6.56
N ALA A 15 13.01 4.88 6.87
CA ALA A 15 11.76 5.37 6.29
C ALA A 15 11.75 5.26 4.76
N GLY A 16 10.63 4.86 4.17
CA GLY A 16 10.53 4.60 2.73
C GLY A 16 10.88 3.17 2.31
N TRP A 17 11.31 2.29 3.21
CA TRP A 17 11.40 0.86 2.87
C TRP A 17 10.05 0.15 2.99
N TYR A 18 9.71 -0.67 2.00
CA TYR A 18 8.59 -1.62 2.02
C TYR A 18 9.12 -3.02 2.28
N LEU A 19 8.54 -3.69 3.27
CA LEU A 19 8.88 -5.03 3.71
C LEU A 19 7.65 -5.93 3.55
N ARG A 20 7.87 -7.11 2.98
CA ARG A 20 6.88 -8.19 2.93
C ARG A 20 7.56 -9.50 3.28
N SER A 21 7.07 -10.15 4.33
CA SER A 21 7.65 -11.41 4.81
C SER A 21 6.63 -12.55 4.60
N PRO A 22 7.03 -13.66 3.96
CA PRO A 22 6.23 -14.86 3.80
C PRO A 22 5.62 -15.39 5.09
N ASP A 23 4.52 -16.14 4.97
CA ASP A 23 4.00 -16.88 6.11
C ASP A 23 5.03 -17.89 6.64
N GLY A 24 5.01 -18.15 7.95
CA GLY A 24 5.98 -19.01 8.61
C GLY A 24 7.40 -18.44 8.75
N SER A 25 7.66 -17.23 8.26
CA SER A 25 8.96 -16.57 8.48
C SER A 25 9.16 -16.13 9.94
N SER A 26 10.39 -16.23 10.43
CA SER A 26 10.79 -15.79 11.77
C SER A 26 11.82 -14.67 11.66
N HIS A 27 11.64 -13.64 12.47
CA HIS A 27 12.48 -12.44 12.44
C HIS A 27 12.73 -11.93 13.85
N GLN A 28 13.85 -11.23 14.03
CA GLN A 28 14.17 -10.46 15.22
C GLN A 28 13.98 -8.96 14.92
N PRO A 29 12.76 -8.41 15.10
CA PRO A 29 12.50 -7.00 14.87
C PRO A 29 13.05 -6.14 16.02
N SER A 30 13.63 -5.00 15.70
CA SER A 30 14.04 -3.99 16.67
C SER A 30 14.12 -2.61 16.04
N SER A 31 14.35 -1.58 16.86
CA SER A 31 14.68 -0.24 16.39
C SER A 31 15.48 0.47 17.48
N ARG A 32 16.64 1.04 17.10
CA ARG A 32 17.49 1.76 18.05
C ARG A 32 16.91 3.13 18.40
N ASP A 33 16.54 3.90 17.38
CA ASP A 33 16.16 5.31 17.51
C ASP A 33 14.64 5.51 17.39
N GLY A 34 13.88 4.43 17.24
CA GLY A 34 12.43 4.45 17.03
C GLY A 34 12.04 4.33 15.55
N THR A 35 10.83 3.81 15.32
CA THR A 35 10.24 3.73 13.97
C THR A 35 8.72 3.70 14.03
N THR A 36 8.09 4.30 13.04
CA THR A 36 6.65 4.20 12.81
C THR A 36 6.41 3.34 11.57
N ILE A 37 5.59 2.30 11.71
CA ILE A 37 5.28 1.36 10.63
C ILE A 37 3.76 1.27 10.38
N PHE A 38 3.40 1.15 9.11
CA PHE A 38 2.09 0.65 8.72
C PHE A 38 2.23 -0.86 8.48
N VAL A 39 1.58 -1.67 9.32
CA VAL A 39 1.75 -3.13 9.34
C VAL A 39 0.44 -3.85 9.05
N LYS A 40 0.52 -4.87 8.19
CA LYS A 40 -0.56 -5.82 7.91
C LYS A 40 -0.03 -7.23 8.18
N LEU A 41 -0.68 -7.95 9.07
CA LEU A 41 -0.29 -9.31 9.47
C LEU A 41 -1.27 -10.33 8.88
N ARG A 42 -0.77 -11.53 8.54
CA ARG A 42 -1.57 -12.66 8.04
C ARG A 42 -2.38 -12.35 6.77
N GLN A 43 -1.79 -11.59 5.84
CA GLN A 43 -2.41 -11.24 4.56
C GLN A 43 -1.59 -11.70 3.34
N MET A 44 -0.64 -12.62 3.56
CA MET A 44 0.17 -13.23 2.50
C MET A 44 -0.45 -14.56 2.11
N SER A 45 -0.36 -14.92 0.82
CA SER A 45 -0.75 -16.26 0.37
C SER A 45 0.26 -17.29 0.90
N ALA A 46 -0.19 -18.53 1.13
CA ALA A 46 0.71 -19.64 1.45
C ALA A 46 1.71 -19.94 0.31
N ASP A 47 1.36 -19.60 -0.92
CA ASP A 47 2.23 -19.77 -2.10
C ASP A 47 3.33 -18.70 -2.18
N GLU A 48 3.26 -17.67 -1.33
CA GLU A 48 4.22 -16.58 -1.34
C GLU A 48 5.43 -16.92 -0.46
N LEU A 49 6.50 -17.42 -1.09
CA LEU A 49 7.66 -17.97 -0.39
C LEU A 49 8.88 -17.02 -0.31
N GLN A 50 8.85 -15.91 -1.04
CA GLN A 50 10.00 -15.01 -1.16
C GLN A 50 9.76 -13.69 -0.42
N PRO A 51 10.72 -13.22 0.39
CA PRO A 51 10.62 -11.91 1.02
C PRO A 51 10.79 -10.79 -0.02
N VAL A 52 10.06 -9.69 0.19
CA VAL A 52 10.20 -8.46 -0.60
C VAL A 52 10.77 -7.35 0.26
N ARG A 53 11.85 -6.71 -0.19
CA ARG A 53 12.49 -5.56 0.46
C ARG A 53 12.75 -4.50 -0.60
N ILE A 54 11.96 -3.43 -0.62
CA ILE A 54 12.03 -2.38 -1.65
C ILE A 54 12.31 -1.04 -1.00
N ASN A 55 13.36 -0.35 -1.42
CA ASN A 55 13.59 1.05 -1.06
C ASN A 55 12.79 1.97 -2.00
N THR A 56 11.68 2.54 -1.53
CA THR A 56 10.83 3.40 -2.36
C THR A 56 11.40 4.81 -2.51
N GLN A 57 12.56 5.12 -1.94
CA GLN A 57 13.28 6.36 -2.20
C GLN A 57 14.18 6.28 -3.43
N GLU A 58 14.50 5.06 -3.90
CA GLU A 58 15.29 4.88 -5.12
C GLU A 58 14.50 5.28 -6.36
N ALA A 59 15.00 6.24 -7.12
CA ALA A 59 14.36 6.73 -8.33
C ALA A 59 14.13 5.61 -9.37
N ALA A 60 15.03 4.61 -9.42
CA ALA A 60 14.94 3.47 -10.32
C ALA A 60 13.71 2.58 -10.08
N ASN A 61 13.10 2.63 -8.89
CA ASN A 61 11.89 1.87 -8.55
C ASN A 61 10.60 2.60 -8.96
N TRP A 62 10.70 3.81 -9.55
CA TRP A 62 9.56 4.61 -9.99
C TRP A 62 9.47 4.66 -11.51
N HIS A 63 8.26 4.47 -12.02
CA HIS A 63 7.97 4.47 -13.46
C HIS A 63 6.68 5.24 -13.77
N GLY A 64 6.45 5.57 -15.05
CA GLY A 64 5.24 6.24 -15.51
C GLY A 64 5.51 7.65 -16.03
N GLN A 65 4.46 8.46 -16.08
CA GLN A 65 4.49 9.83 -16.59
C GLN A 65 4.68 10.83 -15.44
N PRO A 66 5.13 12.07 -15.69
CA PRO A 66 5.29 13.09 -14.65
C PRO A 66 4.04 13.31 -13.79
N GLN A 67 2.85 13.25 -14.39
CA GLN A 67 1.57 13.44 -13.71
C GLN A 67 1.15 12.24 -12.85
N ARG A 68 1.73 11.06 -13.11
CA ARG A 68 1.38 9.81 -12.45
C ARG A 68 2.56 8.85 -12.47
N GLN A 69 3.26 8.78 -11.33
CA GLN A 69 4.33 7.82 -11.12
C GLN A 69 3.88 6.68 -10.22
N VAL A 70 4.39 5.49 -10.49
CA VAL A 70 4.08 4.26 -9.75
C VAL A 70 5.38 3.61 -9.29
N CYS A 71 5.41 3.17 -8.04
CA CYS A 71 6.41 2.26 -7.51
C CYS A 71 5.73 0.93 -7.19
N PRO A 72 5.86 -0.09 -8.06
CA PRO A 72 5.30 -1.41 -7.80
C PRO A 72 5.94 -2.02 -6.56
N LEU A 73 5.13 -2.51 -5.63
CA LEU A 73 5.62 -3.11 -4.38
C LEU A 73 5.39 -4.61 -4.32
N PHE A 74 4.26 -5.08 -4.85
CA PHE A 74 3.94 -6.50 -4.92
C PHE A 74 2.84 -6.75 -5.96
N SER A 75 2.90 -7.90 -6.64
CA SER A 75 1.84 -8.38 -7.53
C SER A 75 1.68 -9.87 -7.32
N GLY A 76 0.52 -10.27 -6.82
CA GLY A 76 0.11 -11.67 -6.69
C GLY A 76 -1.17 -11.95 -7.47
N THR A 77 -1.68 -13.17 -7.36
CA THR A 77 -2.89 -13.61 -8.07
C THR A 77 -4.15 -12.86 -7.64
N SER A 78 -4.24 -12.48 -6.36
CA SER A 78 -5.42 -11.88 -5.73
C SER A 78 -5.21 -10.44 -5.25
N GLU A 79 -4.00 -9.90 -5.35
CA GLU A 79 -3.71 -8.54 -4.91
C GLU A 79 -2.59 -7.86 -5.69
N THR A 80 -2.72 -6.55 -5.81
CA THR A 80 -1.66 -5.66 -6.31
C THR A 80 -1.40 -4.60 -5.26
N VAL A 81 -0.13 -4.34 -4.99
CA VAL A 81 0.34 -3.33 -4.03
C VAL A 81 1.33 -2.41 -4.71
N LEU A 82 1.13 -1.11 -4.55
CA LEU A 82 2.01 -0.09 -5.11
C LEU A 82 2.04 1.17 -4.25
N LEU A 83 3.06 2.00 -4.42
CA LEU A 83 2.93 3.43 -4.15
C LEU A 83 2.58 4.17 -5.44
N GLN A 84 1.76 5.21 -5.33
CA GLN A 84 1.46 6.08 -6.45
C GLN A 84 1.64 7.54 -6.05
N LYS A 85 2.30 8.30 -6.93
CA LYS A 85 2.33 9.76 -6.91
C LYS A 85 1.41 10.26 -8.00
N ILE A 86 0.51 11.18 -7.67
CA ILE A 86 -0.36 11.83 -8.64
C ILE A 86 -0.24 13.35 -8.53
N ALA A 87 -0.30 14.02 -9.68
CA ALA A 87 -0.30 15.47 -9.79
C ALA A 87 -1.62 16.07 -9.29
N PRO A 88 -1.66 17.39 -9.02
CA PRO A 88 -2.89 18.08 -8.66
C PRO A 88 -4.05 17.85 -9.64
N GLY A 89 -5.26 17.65 -9.12
CA GLY A 89 -6.47 17.45 -9.93
C GLY A 89 -6.64 16.04 -10.50
N GLU A 90 -5.66 15.15 -10.35
CA GLU A 90 -5.76 13.78 -10.83
C GLU A 90 -6.71 12.93 -9.97
N ARG A 91 -7.50 12.08 -10.64
CA ARG A 91 -8.32 11.04 -9.98
C ARG A 91 -7.48 9.85 -9.57
N ILE A 92 -7.81 9.21 -8.45
CA ILE A 92 -7.19 7.94 -8.10
C ILE A 92 -7.74 6.80 -8.95
N PHE A 93 -9.06 6.72 -9.07
CA PHE A 93 -9.76 5.63 -9.76
C PHE A 93 -10.52 6.15 -10.98
N CYS A 94 -10.41 5.42 -12.10
CA CYS A 94 -11.13 5.69 -13.34
C CYS A 94 -12.10 4.56 -13.72
N ALA A 95 -12.21 3.52 -12.88
CA ALA A 95 -13.13 2.41 -13.05
C ALA A 95 -13.51 1.86 -11.66
N PRO A 96 -14.62 1.11 -11.55
CA PRO A 96 -14.99 0.40 -10.32
C PRO A 96 -13.90 -0.56 -9.84
N LEU A 97 -13.79 -0.69 -8.52
CA LEU A 97 -12.78 -1.49 -7.85
C LEU A 97 -13.09 -2.98 -7.93
N VAL A 98 -12.35 -3.71 -8.78
CA VAL A 98 -12.37 -5.17 -8.78
C VAL A 98 -11.65 -5.66 -7.53
N GLY A 99 -12.39 -6.32 -6.63
CA GLY A 99 -11.84 -6.83 -5.36
C GLY A 99 -11.47 -5.75 -4.34
N GLY A 100 -12.04 -4.55 -4.46
CA GLY A 100 -11.89 -3.46 -3.48
C GLY A 100 -10.51 -2.82 -3.42
N ALA A 101 -10.34 -1.86 -2.51
CA ALA A 101 -9.08 -1.14 -2.31
C ALA A 101 -8.84 -0.73 -0.85
N GLU A 102 -7.58 -0.59 -0.48
CA GLU A 102 -7.11 0.10 0.71
C GLU A 102 -6.08 1.16 0.32
N ILE A 103 -6.22 2.35 0.89
CA ILE A 103 -5.33 3.49 0.67
C ILE A 103 -4.78 3.96 2.01
N LEU A 104 -3.48 4.20 2.09
CA LEU A 104 -2.87 5.02 3.15
C LEU A 104 -2.20 6.23 2.49
N LEU A 105 -2.68 7.43 2.81
CA LEU A 105 -2.10 8.67 2.28
C LEU A 105 -0.82 8.99 3.03
N LEU A 106 0.30 9.10 2.32
CA LEU A 106 1.63 9.34 2.89
C LEU A 106 2.02 10.82 2.84
N GLN A 107 1.66 11.51 1.76
CA GLN A 107 1.88 12.95 1.58
C GLN A 107 0.76 13.57 0.76
N GLY A 108 0.56 14.88 0.96
CA GLY A 108 -0.47 15.66 0.26
C GLY A 108 -1.85 15.46 0.86
N GLU A 109 -2.86 15.74 0.04
CA GLU A 109 -4.26 15.72 0.44
C GLU A 109 -5.12 15.24 -0.73
N LEU A 110 -6.15 14.48 -0.39
CA LEU A 110 -7.20 14.05 -1.30
C LEU A 110 -8.51 14.70 -0.90
N HIS A 111 -9.38 14.97 -1.86
CA HIS A 111 -10.74 15.41 -1.60
C HIS A 111 -11.75 14.50 -2.30
N ALA A 112 -12.91 14.40 -1.69
CA ALA A 112 -14.10 13.72 -2.18
C ALA A 112 -15.34 14.52 -1.75
N PRO A 113 -16.56 14.18 -2.22
CA PRO A 113 -17.79 14.84 -1.79
C PRO A 113 -18.00 14.84 -0.26
N GLU A 114 -17.46 13.84 0.43
CA GLU A 114 -17.59 13.67 1.88
C GLU A 114 -16.59 14.51 2.68
N GLY A 115 -15.54 15.04 2.04
CA GLY A 115 -14.54 15.89 2.69
C GLY A 115 -13.11 15.72 2.16
N CYS A 116 -12.16 16.27 2.92
CA CYS A 116 -10.73 16.20 2.63
C CYS A 116 -10.02 15.20 3.56
N TYR A 117 -9.00 14.54 3.03
CA TYR A 117 -8.19 13.53 3.70
C TYR A 117 -6.72 13.91 3.55
N GLY A 118 -6.07 14.29 4.65
CA GLY A 118 -4.64 14.61 4.69
C GLY A 118 -3.76 13.39 4.94
N ALA A 119 -2.44 13.58 4.87
CA ALA A 119 -1.45 12.54 5.19
C ALA A 119 -1.74 11.84 6.53
N GLY A 120 -1.59 10.52 6.57
CA GLY A 120 -1.97 9.65 7.69
C GLY A 120 -3.40 9.09 7.59
N SER A 121 -4.25 9.63 6.71
CA SER A 121 -5.58 9.07 6.47
C SER A 121 -5.50 7.68 5.86
N TRP A 122 -6.25 6.74 6.43
CA TRP A 122 -6.43 5.39 5.90
C TRP A 122 -7.87 5.17 5.51
N MET A 123 -8.09 4.65 4.30
CA MET A 123 -9.40 4.41 3.72
C MET A 123 -9.47 2.99 3.17
N ARG A 124 -10.65 2.37 3.25
CA ARG A 124 -10.93 1.05 2.71
C ARG A 124 -12.26 1.05 1.98
N PHE A 125 -12.27 0.53 0.77
CA PHE A 125 -13.41 0.52 -0.13
C PHE A 125 -13.76 -0.90 -0.54
N PRO A 126 -15.03 -1.33 -0.46
CA PRO A 126 -15.48 -2.64 -0.90
C PRO A 126 -15.35 -2.85 -2.41
N PRO A 127 -15.41 -4.11 -2.89
CA PRO A 127 -15.52 -4.40 -4.32
C PRO A 127 -16.75 -3.74 -4.96
N GLY A 128 -16.59 -3.20 -6.16
CA GLY A 128 -17.66 -2.52 -6.92
C GLY A 128 -17.74 -1.02 -6.68
N ASP A 129 -17.12 -0.49 -5.62
CA ASP A 129 -17.08 0.95 -5.37
C ASP A 129 -16.26 1.69 -6.43
N MET A 130 -16.59 2.96 -6.64
CA MET A 130 -15.82 3.89 -7.46
C MET A 130 -15.67 5.24 -6.73
N PRO A 131 -14.76 5.32 -5.72
CA PRO A 131 -14.61 6.51 -4.91
C PRO A 131 -14.19 7.71 -5.75
N ALA A 132 -14.86 8.85 -5.57
CA ALA A 132 -14.58 10.10 -6.28
C ALA A 132 -13.38 10.87 -5.69
N LEU A 133 -12.28 10.16 -5.41
CA LEU A 133 -11.07 10.73 -4.82
C LEU A 133 -10.21 11.44 -5.86
N MET A 134 -9.88 12.70 -5.57
CA MET A 134 -9.01 13.53 -6.39
C MET A 134 -7.92 14.21 -5.57
N ALA A 135 -6.72 14.34 -6.12
CA ALA A 135 -5.65 15.10 -5.48
C ALA A 135 -5.94 16.60 -5.47
N THR A 136 -5.67 17.26 -4.35
CA THR A 136 -5.76 18.73 -4.24
C THR A 136 -4.52 19.39 -4.85
N ALA A 137 -4.36 20.71 -4.65
CA ALA A 137 -3.25 21.49 -5.21
C ALA A 137 -1.85 21.00 -4.80
N SER A 138 -1.73 20.23 -3.70
CA SER A 138 -0.45 19.66 -3.26
C SER A 138 -0.05 18.38 -4.01
N GLY A 139 -0.91 17.83 -4.86
CA GLY A 139 -0.76 16.45 -5.33
C GLY A 139 -0.94 15.46 -4.17
N ALA A 140 -0.64 14.18 -4.44
CA ALA A 140 -0.69 13.13 -3.42
C ALA A 140 0.34 12.02 -3.66
N LEU A 141 0.89 11.47 -2.57
CA LEU A 141 1.65 10.22 -2.54
C LEU A 141 0.95 9.27 -1.58
N PHE A 142 0.58 8.08 -2.05
CA PHE A 142 -0.14 7.11 -1.24
C PHE A 142 0.29 5.68 -1.52
N TYR A 143 0.13 4.84 -0.50
CA TYR A 143 0.09 3.39 -0.63
C TYR A 143 -1.28 2.96 -1.13
N LEU A 144 -1.32 2.07 -2.11
CA LEU A 144 -2.54 1.48 -2.66
C LEU A 144 -2.42 -0.04 -2.70
N LYS A 145 -3.43 -0.72 -2.16
CA LYS A 145 -3.60 -2.18 -2.25
C LYS A 145 -4.97 -2.49 -2.81
N THR A 146 -5.05 -3.25 -3.91
CA THR A 146 -6.32 -3.60 -4.60
C THR A 146 -6.50 -5.11 -4.72
N GLY A 147 -7.72 -5.57 -4.99
CA GLY A 147 -8.04 -6.98 -5.31
C GLY A 147 -8.32 -7.89 -4.09
N HIS A 148 -7.67 -7.59 -2.97
CA HIS A 148 -7.64 -8.43 -1.76
C HIS A 148 -8.97 -8.56 -0.98
N LEU A 149 -10.02 -7.82 -1.35
CA LEU A 149 -11.34 -7.86 -0.70
C LEU A 149 -12.38 -8.66 -1.47
N SER A 150 -11.98 -9.32 -2.56
CA SER A 150 -12.88 -10.25 -3.25
C SER A 150 -13.37 -11.29 -2.23
N PRO A 151 -14.69 -11.54 -2.12
CA PRO A 151 -15.18 -12.59 -1.24
C PRO A 151 -14.53 -13.89 -1.70
N THR A 152 -13.68 -14.46 -0.85
CA THR A 152 -13.40 -15.89 -0.95
C THR A 152 -14.77 -16.54 -0.89
N THR A 153 -15.17 -17.24 -1.94
CA THR A 153 -16.31 -18.15 -1.85
C THR A 153 -15.97 -19.08 -0.69
N LEU A 154 -16.53 -18.83 0.49
CA LEU A 154 -16.51 -19.77 1.58
C LEU A 154 -17.34 -20.93 1.07
N SER A 155 -16.70 -21.89 0.41
CA SER A 155 -17.26 -23.22 0.27
C SER A 155 -17.34 -23.77 1.69
N GLY A 156 -18.47 -23.51 2.36
CA GLY A 156 -18.77 -24.14 3.63
C GLY A 156 -18.53 -25.64 3.47
N ALA A 157 -17.61 -26.19 4.24
CA ALA A 157 -17.52 -27.63 4.41
C ALA A 157 -18.86 -28.04 5.04
N THR A 158 -19.70 -28.71 4.26
CA THR A 158 -20.84 -29.44 4.79
C THR A 158 -20.28 -30.46 5.78
N LEU A 159 -20.67 -30.34 7.05
CA LEU A 159 -20.47 -31.38 8.06
C LEU A 159 -21.25 -32.64 7.70
#